data_AF-A0A0K8WLX9-F1
#
_entry.id   AF-A0A0K8WLX9-F1
#
_cell.length_a   1.000
_cell.length_b   1.000
_cell.length_c   1.000
_cell.angle_alpha   90.00
_cell.angle_beta   90.00
_cell.angle_gamma   90.00
#
_symmetry.space_group_name_H-M   'P 1'
#
loop_
_entity.id
_entity.type
_entity.pdbx_description
1 polymer ?
#
loop_
_entity_poly.entity_id
_entity_poly.type
_entity_poly.pdbx_seq_one_letter_code
_entity_poly.pdbx_strand_id
1 'polypeptide(L)'
;GSTCTNQRGKIIEDLLLAENLTILNDGSPTHFSPHNSFTNVDLVICSSAIAPKLNSQTLTDLYNSDHFPIITHLSTPLSRKGSAKPKILLDKANWSKFHQP
;
A
#
# COMPACT_ATOMS: atom_id res chain seq x y z
N GLY A 1 -0.66 -11.11 -12.20
CA GLY A 1 -1.70 -10.49 -13.07
C GLY A 1 -2.57 -11.58 -13.65
N SER A 2 -3.78 -11.27 -14.11
CA SER A 2 -4.68 -12.26 -14.70
C SER A 2 -4.24 -12.67 -16.10
N THR A 3 -4.39 -13.95 -16.47
CA THR A 3 -4.15 -14.44 -17.84
C THR A 3 -5.29 -14.10 -18.81
N CYS A 4 -6.43 -13.63 -18.28
CA CYS A 4 -7.57 -13.19 -19.07
C CYS A 4 -7.84 -11.69 -18.86
N THR A 5 -8.05 -10.98 -19.97
CA THR A 5 -8.53 -9.60 -19.96
C THR A 5 -10.05 -9.61 -19.85
N ASN A 6 -10.58 -9.08 -18.76
CA ASN A 6 -12.03 -8.89 -18.58
C ASN A 6 -12.38 -7.40 -18.56
N GLN A 7 -13.68 -7.08 -18.60
CA GLN A 7 -14.14 -5.69 -18.63
C GLN A 7 -13.72 -4.89 -17.39
N ARG A 8 -13.62 -5.52 -16.22
CA ARG A 8 -13.16 -4.86 -14.99
C ARG A 8 -11.68 -4.47 -15.10
N GLY A 9 -10.85 -5.35 -15.65
CA GLY A 9 -9.44 -5.09 -15.93
C GLY A 9 -9.27 -3.92 -16.91
N LYS A 10 -10.07 -3.87 -17.98
CA LYS A 10 -10.05 -2.75 -18.93
C LYS A 10 -10.39 -1.41 -18.28
N ILE A 11 -11.41 -1.37 -17.42
CA ILE A 11 -11.78 -0.13 -16.70
C ILE A 11 -10.61 0.35 -15.82
N ILE A 12 -9.91 -0.58 -15.16
CA ILE A 12 -8.73 -0.23 -14.35
C ILE A 12 -7.58 0.24 -15.25
N GLU A 13 -7.30 -0.45 -16.35
CA GLU A 13 -6.28 -0.02 -17.32
C GLU A 13 -6.55 1.38 -17.88
N ASP A 14 -7.79 1.65 -18.29
CA ASP A 14 -8.21 2.96 -18.80
C ASP A 14 -7.99 4.06 -17.74
N LEU A 15 -8.34 3.78 -16.47
CA LEU A 15 -8.10 4.69 -15.35
C LEU A 15 -6.60 4.96 -15.13
N LEU A 16 -5.78 3.91 -15.18
CA LEU A 16 -4.33 4.04 -14.97
C LEU A 16 -3.69 4.93 -16.04
N LEU A 17 -4.12 4.77 -17.29
CA LEU A 17 -3.63 5.56 -18.42
C LEU A 17 -4.14 7.01 -18.36
N ALA A 18 -5.41 7.23 -18.01
CA ALA A 18 -6.01 8.55 -17.94
C ALA A 18 -5.38 9.43 -16.84
N GLU A 19 -5.07 8.83 -15.69
CA GLU A 19 -4.66 9.56 -14.47
C GLU A 19 -3.14 9.50 -14.19
N ASN A 20 -2.34 8.99 -15.13
CA ASN A 20 -0.89 8.81 -14.97
C ASN A 20 -0.53 8.09 -13.66
N LEU A 21 -1.15 6.92 -13.48
CA LEU A 21 -0.96 6.04 -12.34
C LEU A 21 -0.12 4.82 -12.72
N THR A 22 0.52 4.21 -11.74
CA THR A 22 1.41 3.06 -11.90
C THR A 22 1.05 1.98 -10.90
N ILE A 23 0.90 0.75 -11.40
CA ILE A 23 0.78 -0.46 -10.58
C ILE A 23 2.18 -0.84 -10.08
N LEU A 24 2.28 -1.14 -8.77
CA LEU A 24 3.53 -1.57 -8.13
C LEU A 24 3.60 -3.08 -7.87
N ASN A 25 2.52 -3.83 -8.13
CA ASN A 25 2.53 -5.29 -8.00
C ASN A 25 3.58 -5.91 -8.94
N ASP A 26 4.34 -6.86 -8.42
CA ASP A 26 5.36 -7.65 -9.12
C ASP A 26 4.79 -8.88 -9.86
N GLY A 27 3.49 -9.14 -9.71
CA GLY A 27 2.82 -10.31 -10.25
C GLY A 27 2.69 -11.48 -9.28
N SER A 28 3.23 -11.37 -8.06
CA SER A 28 3.05 -12.34 -6.98
C SER A 28 1.58 -12.46 -6.59
N PRO A 29 1.05 -13.68 -6.34
CA PRO A 29 -0.33 -13.88 -5.91
C PRO A 29 -0.68 -13.09 -4.66
N THR A 30 -1.86 -12.47 -4.64
CA THR A 30 -2.34 -11.66 -3.50
C THR A 30 -3.50 -12.32 -2.76
N HIS A 31 -4.07 -13.38 -3.34
CA HIS A 31 -5.21 -14.08 -2.75
C HIS A 31 -5.17 -15.57 -3.10
N PHE A 32 -5.49 -16.40 -2.13
CA PHE A 32 -5.69 -17.83 -2.25
C PHE A 32 -7.18 -18.15 -2.18
N SER A 33 -7.76 -18.48 -3.33
CA SER A 33 -9.20 -18.67 -3.44
C SER A 33 -9.70 -19.97 -2.80
N PRO A 34 -10.98 -20.03 -2.39
CA PRO A 34 -11.63 -21.27 -1.95
C PRO A 34 -11.62 -22.41 -2.99
N HIS A 35 -11.38 -22.09 -4.26
CA HIS A 35 -11.22 -23.06 -5.34
C HIS A 35 -9.79 -23.60 -5.46
N ASN A 36 -8.98 -23.45 -4.40
CA ASN A 36 -7.60 -23.94 -4.32
C ASN A 36 -6.70 -23.36 -5.43
N SER A 37 -6.87 -22.07 -5.73
CA SER A 37 -6.13 -21.39 -6.80
C SER A 37 -5.62 -20.01 -6.36
N PHE A 38 -4.43 -19.66 -6.84
CA PHE A 38 -3.79 -18.37 -6.59
C PHE A 38 -4.28 -17.30 -7.57
N THR A 39 -4.59 -16.11 -7.07
CA THR A 39 -5.09 -14.97 -7.85
C THR A 39 -4.42 -13.67 -7.44
N ASN A 40 -4.47 -12.65 -8.29
CA ASN A 40 -3.87 -11.32 -8.08
C ASN A 40 -4.96 -10.24 -8.10
N VAL A 41 -5.92 -10.32 -7.20
CA VAL A 41 -7.08 -9.40 -7.20
C VAL A 41 -6.79 -8.08 -6.52
N ASP A 42 -5.76 -8.02 -5.67
CA ASP A 42 -5.38 -6.83 -4.91
C ASP A 42 -4.31 -6.05 -5.65
N LEU A 43 -4.52 -4.74 -5.80
CA LEU A 43 -3.64 -3.86 -6.55
C LEU A 43 -3.07 -2.75 -5.66
N VAL A 44 -1.78 -2.51 -5.80
CA VAL A 44 -1.09 -1.35 -5.24
C VAL A 44 -0.86 -0.36 -6.37
N ILE A 45 -1.54 0.78 -6.30
CA ILE A 45 -1.52 1.83 -7.31
C ILE A 45 -0.97 3.11 -6.67
N CYS A 46 -0.13 3.83 -7.40
CA CYS A 46 0.39 5.13 -6.99
C CYS A 46 0.49 6.07 -8.19
N SER A 47 0.76 7.36 -7.96
CA SER A 47 1.10 8.25 -9.07
C SER A 47 2.48 7.91 -9.62
N SER A 48 2.66 8.02 -10.95
CA SER A 48 3.94 7.71 -11.59
C SER A 48 5.10 8.55 -11.05
N ALA A 49 4.82 9.74 -10.51
CA ALA A 49 5.82 10.61 -9.89
C ALA A 49 6.44 10.06 -8.60
N ILE A 50 5.71 9.21 -7.86
CA ILE A 50 6.21 8.61 -6.60
C ILE A 50 6.60 7.14 -6.75
N ALA A 51 6.20 6.47 -7.84
CA ALA A 51 6.53 5.07 -8.10
C ALA A 51 8.02 4.73 -7.91
N PRO A 52 9.00 5.51 -8.41
CA PRO A 52 10.43 5.19 -8.22
C PRO A 52 10.91 5.26 -6.77
N LYS A 53 10.11 5.85 -5.87
CA LYS A 53 10.43 5.98 -4.44
C LYS A 53 9.75 4.92 -3.60
N LEU A 54 8.91 4.08 -4.19
CA LEU A 54 8.15 3.05 -3.49
C LEU A 54 8.70 1.68 -3.85
N ASN A 55 8.78 0.80 -2.85
CA ASN A 55 8.95 -0.63 -3.05
C ASN A 55 7.73 -1.34 -2.47
N SER A 56 7.16 -2.28 -3.21
CA SER A 56 6.02 -3.07 -2.78
C SER A 56 6.36 -4.55 -2.90
N GLN A 57 5.99 -5.34 -1.90
CA GLN A 57 6.19 -6.77 -1.90
C GLN A 57 4.97 -7.48 -1.31
N THR A 58 4.57 -8.57 -1.95
CA THR A 58 3.55 -9.47 -1.40
C THR A 58 4.24 -10.47 -0.48
N LEU A 59 3.71 -10.66 0.73
CA LEU A 59 4.22 -11.65 1.65
C LEU A 59 3.77 -13.06 1.24
N THR A 60 4.50 -14.07 1.69
CA THR A 60 4.24 -15.48 1.36
C THR A 60 3.34 -16.20 2.36
N ASP A 61 3.07 -15.60 3.52
CA ASP A 61 2.20 -16.16 4.55
C ASP A 61 0.82 -15.46 4.52
N LEU A 62 -0.22 -16.24 4.75
CA LEU A 62 -1.62 -15.81 4.78
C LEU A 62 -2.05 -15.28 6.14
N TYR A 63 -1.35 -15.62 7.23
CA TYR A 63 -1.70 -15.20 8.58
C TYR A 63 -3.17 -15.48 8.96
N ASN A 64 -3.67 -16.67 8.62
CA ASN A 64 -5.06 -17.11 8.80
C ASN A 64 -6.13 -16.32 7.99
N SER A 65 -5.72 -15.53 6.99
CA SER A 65 -6.61 -14.97 5.97
C SER A 65 -6.59 -15.84 4.69
N ASP A 66 -7.41 -15.50 3.72
CA ASP A 66 -7.34 -15.92 2.32
C ASP A 66 -6.57 -14.90 1.44
N HIS A 67 -6.26 -13.71 1.96
CA HIS A 67 -5.45 -12.70 1.28
C HIS A 67 -4.01 -12.65 1.81
N PHE A 68 -3.04 -12.60 0.91
CA PHE A 68 -1.63 -12.36 1.22
C PHE A 68 -1.43 -10.86 1.51
N PRO A 69 -0.84 -10.50 2.66
CA PRO A 69 -0.53 -9.10 2.94
C PRO A 69 0.45 -8.52 1.93
N ILE A 70 0.22 -7.27 1.53
CA ILE A 70 1.14 -6.51 0.68
C ILE A 70 1.74 -5.38 1.50
N ILE A 71 3.07 -5.31 1.54
CA ILE A 71 3.79 -4.26 2.26
C ILE A 71 4.40 -3.30 1.25
N THR A 72 4.11 -2.01 1.42
CA THR A 72 4.68 -0.93 0.61
C THR A 72 5.48 0.02 1.48
N HIS A 73 6.72 0.30 1.08
CA HIS A 73 7.63 1.18 1.79
C HIS A 73 8.16 2.29 0.89
N LEU A 74 8.47 3.43 1.48
CA LEU A 74 9.22 4.49 0.82
C LEU A 74 10.72 4.16 0.86
N SER A 75 11.30 3.79 -0.29
CA SER A 75 12.69 3.38 -0.45
C SER A 75 13.68 4.52 -0.26
N THR A 76 13.28 5.76 -0.59
CA THR A 76 14.08 6.94 -0.27
C THR A 76 13.70 7.46 1.12
N PRO A 77 14.64 7.54 2.10
CA PRO A 77 14.39 8.37 3.25
C PRO A 77 14.10 9.78 2.74
N LEU A 78 12.99 10.37 3.18
CA LEU A 78 12.81 11.82 3.03
C LEU A 78 14.11 12.43 3.55
N SER A 79 14.85 13.12 2.69
CA SER A 79 15.89 14.02 3.19
C SER A 79 15.15 15.04 4.03
N ARG A 80 15.00 14.78 5.33
CA ARG A 80 14.49 15.71 6.32
C ARG A 80 15.57 16.79 6.44
N LYS A 81 15.68 17.65 5.43
CA LYS A 81 16.32 18.96 5.57
C LYS A 81 15.37 19.80 6.41
N GLY A 82 15.44 19.59 7.73
CA GLY A 82 14.63 20.28 8.70
C GLY A 82 14.27 19.35 9.84
N SER A 83 14.73 19.71 11.05
CA SER A 83 14.14 19.22 12.28
C SER A 83 12.63 19.47 12.19
N ALA A 84 11.85 18.41 12.01
CA ALA A 84 10.41 18.52 12.17
C ALA A 84 10.17 19.00 13.60
N LYS A 85 9.80 20.28 13.76
CA LYS A 85 9.31 20.76 15.06
C LYS A 85 8.12 19.85 15.42
N PRO A 86 8.09 19.25 16.61
CA PRO A 86 6.94 18.44 17.01
C PRO A 86 5.68 19.30 16.85
N LYS A 87 4.72 18.83 16.03
CA LYS A 87 3.40 19.47 15.89
C LYS A 87 2.56 19.33 17.16
N ILE A 88 3.03 18.55 18.12
CA ILE A 88 2.39 18.28 19.40
C ILE A 88 3.09 19.14 20.44
N LEU A 89 2.36 20.11 20.99
CA LEU A 89 2.77 20.92 22.13
C LEU A 89 2.63 20.09 23.41
N LEU A 90 3.57 19.17 23.64
CA LEU A 90 3.60 18.35 24.87
C LEU A 90 3.75 19.23 26.13
N ASP A 91 4.38 20.39 26.00
CA ASP A 91 4.60 21.34 27.10
C ASP A 91 3.30 21.98 27.60
N LYS A 92 2.21 21.91 26.81
CA LYS A 92 0.87 22.37 27.22
C LYS A 92 -0.01 21.25 27.75
N ALA A 93 0.44 20.00 27.67
CA ALA A 93 -0.33 18.88 28.20
C ALA A 93 -0.24 18.87 29.73
N ASN A 94 -1.39 19.02 30.38
CA ASN A 94 -1.50 18.89 31.82
C ASN A 94 -1.67 17.40 32.17
N TRP A 95 -0.55 16.71 32.33
CA TRP A 95 -0.51 15.28 32.61
C TRP A 95 -1.11 14.91 33.97
N SER A 96 -1.12 15.82 34.95
CA SER A 96 -1.73 15.55 36.25
C SER A 96 -3.26 15.43 36.19
N LYS A 97 -3.92 16.00 35.17
CA LYS A 97 -5.36 15.78 34.91
C LYS A 97 -5.67 14.44 34.22
N PHE A 98 -4.68 13.77 33.63
CA PHE A 98 -4.90 12.53 32.89
C PHE A 98 -5.16 11.33 33.81
N HIS A 99 -4.72 11.40 35.07
CA HIS A 99 -4.87 10.34 36.06
C HIS A 99 -6.06 10.53 37.02
N GLN A 100 -6.95 11.48 36.75
CA GLN A 100 -8.18 11.61 37.55
C GLN A 100 -9.26 10.67 37.00
N PRO A 101 -9.82 9.78 37.83
CA PRO A 101 -10.90 8.85 37.44
C PRO A 101 -12.21 9.57 37.12
#